data_AF-A0A2E9FFT1-F1
#
_entry.id   AF-A0A2E9FFT1-F1
#
_cell.length_a   1.000
_cell.length_b   1.000
_cell.length_c   1.000
_cell.angle_alpha   90.00
_cell.angle_beta   90.00
_cell.angle_gamma   90.00
#
_symmetry.space_group_name_H-M   'P 1'
#
loop_
_entity.id
_entity.type
_entity.pdbx_description
1 polymer ?
#
loop_
_entity_poly.entity_id
_entity_poly.type
_entity_poly.pdbx_seq_one_letter_code
_entity_poly.pdbx_strand_id
1 'polypeptide(L)' 'MMKLVCGLFGLENLYGGDITSYIDIAKMAEDFGFDSISVTDHVVMGKNLHKYPFGNFPLPSDSNWYEPLS' A
#
# COMPACT_ATOMS: atom_id res chain seq x y z
N MET A 1 25.52 -0.35 8.58
CA MET A 1 24.64 -1.54 8.66
C MET A 1 23.51 -1.35 7.66
N MET A 2 23.13 -2.38 6.91
CA MET A 2 22.04 -2.29 5.92
C MET A 2 20.69 -2.20 6.64
N LYS A 3 19.75 -1.42 6.08
CA LYS A 3 18.37 -1.29 6.56
C LYS A 3 17.41 -1.76 5.48
N LEU A 4 16.39 -2.52 5.85
CA LEU A 4 15.37 -3.06 4.94
C LEU A 4 13.98 -2.55 5.33
N VAL A 5 13.21 -2.16 4.32
CA VAL A 5 11.84 -1.66 4.47
C VAL A 5 10.88 -2.53 3.66
N CYS A 6 9.78 -2.97 4.27
CA CYS A 6 8.74 -3.75 3.62
C CYS A 6 7.60 -2.82 3.14
N GLY A 7 7.40 -2.73 1.83
CA GLY A 7 6.30 -1.96 1.24
C GLY A 7 5.04 -2.81 1.12
N LEU A 8 3.93 -2.36 1.70
CA LEU A 8 2.64 -3.05 1.68
C LEU A 8 1.64 -2.28 0.82
N PHE A 9 1.04 -2.96 -0.16
CA PHE A 9 0.06 -2.38 -1.07
C PHE A 9 -0.88 -3.45 -1.63
N GLY A 10 -2.18 -3.19 -1.54
CA GLY A 10 -3.23 -4.04 -2.12
C GLY A 10 -3.35 -5.43 -1.51
N LEU A 11 -2.84 -5.68 -0.29
CA LEU A 11 -2.84 -7.01 0.33
C LEU A 11 -4.26 -7.56 0.49
N GLU A 12 -5.23 -6.72 0.82
CA GLU A 12 -6.63 -7.11 0.96
C GLU A 12 -7.18 -7.81 -0.31
N ASN A 13 -6.66 -7.46 -1.50
CA ASN A 13 -7.07 -8.11 -2.76
C ASN A 13 -6.59 -9.56 -2.87
N LEU A 14 -5.54 -9.92 -2.13
CA LEU A 14 -5.04 -11.30 -2.01
C LEU A 14 -5.79 -12.10 -0.93
N TYR A 15 -6.41 -11.40 0.03
CA TYR A 15 -7.08 -11.99 1.21
C TYR A 15 -8.59 -11.74 1.22
N GLY A 16 -9.23 -11.62 0.05
CA GLY A 16 -10.69 -11.56 -0.06
C GLY A 16 -11.33 -10.30 0.54
N GLY A 17 -10.60 -9.19 0.55
CA GLY A 17 -11.02 -7.91 1.13
C GLY A 17 -10.68 -7.77 2.62
N ASP A 18 -10.00 -8.74 3.24
CA ASP A 18 -9.61 -8.66 4.64
C ASP A 18 -8.45 -7.68 4.86
N ILE A 19 -8.75 -6.55 5.49
CA ILE A 19 -7.76 -5.51 5.80
C ILE A 19 -6.80 -5.94 6.93
N THR A 20 -7.17 -6.92 7.75
CA THR A 20 -6.29 -7.40 8.83
C THR A 20 -5.02 -8.07 8.29
N SER A 21 -5.03 -8.47 7.00
CA SER A 21 -3.85 -8.96 6.28
C SER A 21 -2.63 -8.02 6.36
N TYR A 22 -2.81 -6.70 6.45
CA TYR A 22 -1.69 -5.77 6.60
C TYR A 22 -0.97 -5.93 7.94
N ILE A 23 -1.73 -6.21 9.01
CA ILE A 23 -1.19 -6.42 10.35
C ILE A 23 -0.42 -7.74 10.40
N ASP A 24 -0.98 -8.79 9.83
CA ASP A 24 -0.34 -10.10 9.83
C ASP A 24 0.97 -10.10 9.03
N ILE A 25 0.97 -9.47 7.84
CA ILE A 25 2.19 -9.34 7.03
C ILE A 25 3.21 -8.40 7.68
N ALA A 26 2.79 -7.31 8.33
CA ALA A 26 3.69 -6.43 9.06
C ALA A 26 4.40 -7.16 10.23
N LYS A 27 3.67 -7.97 10.99
CA LYS A 27 4.24 -8.82 12.05
C LYS A 27 5.24 -9.82 11.50
N MET A 28 4.90 -10.49 10.39
CA MET A 28 5.82 -11.41 9.73
C MET A 28 7.10 -10.68 9.26
N ALA A 29 6.96 -9.48 8.70
CA ALA A 29 8.12 -8.69 8.27
C ALA A 29 9.04 -8.33 9.45
N GLU A 30 8.49 -7.98 10.61
CA GLU A 30 9.27 -7.80 11.85
C GLU A 30 10.02 -9.09 12.24
N ASP A 31 9.33 -10.24 12.24
CA ASP A 31 9.94 -11.55 12.54
C ASP A 31 11.07 -11.91 11.55
N PHE A 32 10.97 -11.46 10.29
CA PHE A 32 12.02 -11.63 9.26
C PHE A 32 13.14 -10.59 9.35
N GLY A 33 13.08 -9.65 10.30
CA GLY A 33 14.13 -8.66 10.55
C GLY A 33 14.06 -7.42 9.66
N PHE A 34 12.90 -7.09 9.08
CA PHE A 34 12.71 -5.79 8.46
C PHE A 34 12.70 -4.68 9.52
N ASP A 35 13.28 -3.53 9.19
CA ASP A 35 13.43 -2.42 10.11
C ASP A 35 12.23 -1.46 10.13
N SER A 36 11.40 -1.50 9.07
CA SER A 36 10.23 -0.63 8.95
C SER A 36 9.22 -1.18 7.95
N ILE A 37 7.98 -0.76 8.12
CA ILE A 37 6.90 -0.91 7.15
C ILE A 37 6.68 0.42 6.43
N SER A 38 6.34 0.35 5.14
CA SER A 38 5.87 1.49 4.34
C SER A 38 4.51 1.13 3.77
N VAL A 39 3.51 1.97 4.03
CA VAL A 39 2.17 1.82 3.46
C VAL A 39 1.96 2.93 2.46
N THR A 40 1.38 2.61 1.29
CA THR A 40 1.13 3.61 0.26
C THR A 40 -0.03 4.50 0.66
N ASP A 41 0.18 5.81 0.58
CA ASP A 41 -0.82 6.83 0.87
C ASP A 41 -1.70 7.14 -0.36
N HIS A 42 -2.93 7.59 -0.13
CA HIS A 42 -3.84 7.97 -1.20
C HIS A 42 -3.53 9.37 -1.73
N VAL A 43 -3.19 9.46 -3.01
CA VAL A 43 -3.16 10.74 -3.73
C VAL A 43 -4.37 10.81 -4.65
N VAL A 44 -5.34 11.65 -4.28
CA VAL A 44 -6.53 11.90 -5.11
C VAL A 44 -6.13 12.70 -6.34
N MET A 45 -6.16 12.06 -7.50
CA MET A 45 -5.97 12.71 -8.81
C MET A 45 -7.32 13.02 -9.47
N GLY A 46 -7.39 14.15 -10.17
CA GLY A 46 -8.58 14.52 -10.94
C GLY A 46 -8.83 13.58 -12.13
N LYS A 47 -10.07 13.55 -12.64
CA LYS A 47 -10.52 12.62 -13.70
C LYS A 47 -9.84 12.83 -15.07
N ASN A 48 -9.09 13.92 -15.27
CA ASN A 48 -8.47 14.28 -16.54
C ASN A 48 -7.11 13.59 -16.75
N LEU A 49 -7.07 12.26 -16.59
CA LEU A 49 -5.82 11.47 -16.67
C LEU A 49 -5.18 11.44 -18.06
N HIS A 50 -5.94 11.78 -19.12
CA HIS A 50 -5.44 11.86 -20.51
C HIS A 50 -4.29 12.86 -20.73
N LYS A 51 -4.04 13.78 -19.78
CA LYS A 51 -2.90 14.71 -19.82
C LYS A 51 -1.71 14.26 -18.98
N TYR A 52 -1.80 13.16 -18.25
CA TYR A 52 -0.76 12.70 -17.35
C TYR A 52 0.34 11.96 -18.13
N PRO A 53 1.57 12.50 -18.23
CA PRO A 53 2.57 12.00 -19.17
C PRO A 53 3.42 10.84 -18.62
N PHE A 54 3.27 10.51 -17.33
CA PHE A 54 4.17 9.60 -16.62
C PHE A 54 3.67 8.15 -16.52
N GLY A 55 2.62 7.80 -17.28
CA GLY A 55 2.08 6.44 -17.36
C GLY A 55 0.66 6.31 -16.81
N ASN A 56 0.24 5.05 -16.60
CA ASN A 56 -1.11 4.74 -16.12
C ASN A 56 -1.11 4.54 -14.61
N PHE A 57 -2.23 4.88 -13.98
CA PHE A 57 -2.45 4.57 -12.57
C PHE A 57 -2.83 3.09 -12.42
N PRO A 58 -2.26 2.39 -11.43
CA PRO A 58 -2.53 0.96 -11.22
C PRO A 58 -3.91 0.69 -10.61
N LEU A 59 -4.53 1.71 -9.99
CA LEU A 59 -5.82 1.61 -9.32
C LEU A 59 -6.78 2.72 -9.79
N PRO A 60 -8.11 2.44 -9.83
CA PRO A 60 -9.15 3.46 -9.94
C PRO A 60 -9.10 4.50 -8.81
N SER A 61 -9.59 5.71 -9.08
CA SER A 61 -9.61 6.83 -8.12
C SER A 61 -10.53 6.62 -6.91
N ASP A 62 -11.46 5.67 -7.00
CA ASP A 62 -12.42 5.30 -5.96
C ASP A 62 -12.03 4.01 -5.22
N SER A 63 -10.80 3.51 -5.43
CA SER A 63 -10.28 2.38 -4.66
C SER A 63 -10.23 2.69 -3.18
N ASN A 64 -10.38 1.67 -2.34
CA ASN A 64 -10.17 1.82 -0.91
C ASN A 64 -8.68 2.02 -0.63
N TRP A 65 -8.36 3.05 0.16
CA TRP A 65 -7.03 3.30 0.66
C TRP A 65 -7.08 3.30 2.18
N TYR A 66 -6.38 2.33 2.77
CA TYR A 66 -6.40 2.14 4.20
C TYR A 66 -5.20 2.85 4.82
N GLU A 67 -5.49 3.80 5.69
CA GLU A 67 -4.50 4.57 6.41
C GLU A 67 -4.42 4.07 7.86
N PRO A 68 -3.21 4.01 8.46
CA PRO A 68 -3.10 3.83 9.90
C PRO A 68 -3.88 4.93 10.61
N LEU A 69 -4.76 4.55 11.55
CA LEU A 69 -5.43 5.53 12.39
C LEU A 69 -4.36 6.30 13.18
N SER A 70 -4.42 7.63 13.08
CA SER A 70 -3.57 8.59 13.79
C SER A 70 -3.75 8.54 15.30
#